data_AF-A0A7L4F7W8-F1
#
_entry.id   AF-A0A7L4F7W8-F1
#
_cell.length_a   1.000
_cell.length_b   1.000
_cell.length_c   1.000
_cell.angle_alpha   90.00
_cell.angle_beta   90.00
_cell.angle_gamma   90.00
#
_symmetry.space_group_name_H-M   'P 1'
#
loop_
_entity.id
_entity.type
_entity.pdbx_description
1 polymer ?
#
loop_
_entity_poly.entity_id
_entity_poly.type
_entity_poly.pdbx_seq_one_letter_code
_entity_poly.pdbx_strand_id
1 'polypeptide(L)'
;VLGKPEIQNYTQKGSKLNVVFQDPLTPYTFPNGSFQSIRDIFQHDLEYKLYYWKDQSSGKKDATTKSHAFELSVDSSKNYCFYMQGIIPSRRENRNGQESVVVCTSVGRNILDEYGAEVFIIIAVIAIVVITLAIVLPVILCKRKKAKAAREKEPLNGV
;
A
#
# COMPACT_ATOMS: atom_id res chain seq x y z
N VAL A 1 27.43 16.17 -2.53
CA VAL A 1 26.60 15.02 -2.97
C VAL A 1 25.15 15.46 -2.94
N LEU A 2 24.32 15.11 -3.94
CA LEU A 2 22.89 15.47 -3.93
C LEU A 2 22.15 14.57 -2.93
N GLY A 3 21.23 15.17 -2.17
CA GLY A 3 20.42 14.47 -1.17
C GLY A 3 19.49 13.43 -1.80
N LYS A 4 18.98 12.54 -0.95
CA LYS A 4 18.05 11.47 -1.33
C LYS A 4 16.66 12.06 -1.64
N PRO A 5 16.12 11.86 -2.86
CA PRO A 5 14.75 12.27 -3.17
C PRO A 5 13.70 11.38 -2.50
N GLU A 6 12.53 11.96 -2.29
CA GLU A 6 11.38 11.30 -1.65
C GLU A 6 10.25 11.08 -2.66
N ILE A 7 9.83 9.82 -2.81
CA ILE A 7 8.66 9.46 -3.61
C ILE A 7 7.43 9.80 -2.76
N GLN A 8 6.65 10.77 -3.20
CA GLN A 8 5.48 11.23 -2.46
C GLN A 8 4.26 10.34 -2.73
N ASN A 9 3.99 10.07 -4.01
CA ASN A 9 2.85 9.27 -4.44
C ASN A 9 3.17 8.53 -5.75
N TYR A 10 2.54 7.40 -5.96
CA TYR A 10 2.63 6.67 -7.21
C TYR A 10 1.30 5.97 -7.53
N THR A 11 0.98 5.83 -8.81
CA THR A 11 -0.27 5.22 -9.25
C THR A 11 -0.06 4.53 -10.58
N GLN A 12 -0.44 3.26 -10.66
CA GLN A 12 -0.47 2.51 -11.91
C GLN A 12 -1.94 2.30 -12.33
N LYS A 13 -2.33 2.88 -13.47
CA LYS A 13 -3.68 2.77 -14.05
C LYS A 13 -3.56 2.28 -15.48
N GLY A 14 -4.04 1.06 -15.73
CA GLY A 14 -3.88 0.41 -17.02
C GLY A 14 -2.40 0.32 -17.40
N SER A 15 -2.04 0.78 -18.59
CA SER A 15 -0.67 0.76 -19.11
C SER A 15 0.16 2.00 -18.77
N LYS A 16 -0.26 2.79 -17.77
CA LYS A 16 0.45 4.00 -17.33
C LYS A 16 0.82 3.94 -15.85
N LEU A 17 2.07 4.25 -15.54
CA LEU A 17 2.60 4.45 -14.19
C LEU A 17 2.96 5.92 -14.01
N ASN A 18 2.29 6.59 -13.07
CA ASN A 18 2.60 7.93 -12.64
C ASN A 18 3.36 7.89 -11.31
N VAL A 19 4.49 8.59 -11.22
CA VAL A 19 5.29 8.70 -9.98
C VAL A 19 5.52 10.18 -9.70
N VAL A 20 4.99 10.67 -8.58
CA VAL A 20 5.15 12.06 -8.11
C VAL A 20 6.13 12.06 -6.95
N PHE A 21 7.07 13.00 -6.96
CA PHE A 21 8.13 13.07 -5.97
C PHE A 21 8.38 14.50 -5.51
N GLN A 22 9.00 14.63 -4.34
CA GLN A 22 9.33 15.90 -3.73
C GLN A 22 10.84 16.15 -3.77
N ASP A 23 11.20 17.40 -4.02
CA ASP A 23 12.59 17.83 -4.00
C ASP A 23 13.13 17.89 -2.56
N PRO A 24 14.33 17.33 -2.31
CA PRO A 24 15.01 17.51 -1.04
C PRO A 24 15.20 18.99 -0.70
N LEU A 25 14.88 19.35 0.53
CA LEU A 25 15.22 20.66 1.09
C LEU A 25 16.72 20.72 1.38
N THR A 26 17.27 21.93 1.26
CA THR A 26 18.68 22.21 1.56
C THR A 26 18.79 23.11 2.78
N PRO A 27 19.96 23.17 3.44
CA PRO A 27 20.19 24.10 4.56
C PRO A 27 20.15 25.58 4.17
N TYR A 28 20.14 25.91 2.87
CA TYR A 28 20.06 27.28 2.39
C TYR A 28 18.63 27.80 2.53
N THR A 29 18.49 29.05 2.96
CA THR A 29 17.18 29.69 3.14
C THR A 29 16.99 30.86 2.17
N PHE A 30 15.74 31.12 1.82
CA PHE A 30 15.33 32.36 1.16
C PHE A 30 15.34 33.53 2.17
N PRO A 31 15.33 34.79 1.72
CA PRO A 31 15.26 35.96 2.60
C PRO A 31 14.05 35.99 3.55
N ASN A 32 12.97 35.27 3.19
CA ASN A 32 11.77 35.11 4.00
C ASN A 32 11.90 34.02 5.10
N GLY A 33 13.05 33.35 5.21
CA GLY A 33 13.33 32.30 6.18
C GLY A 33 12.93 30.87 5.77
N SER A 34 12.28 30.64 4.62
CA SER A 34 11.95 29.29 4.16
C SER A 34 13.15 28.58 3.54
N PHE A 35 13.29 27.27 3.74
CA PHE A 35 14.36 26.48 3.12
C PHE A 35 14.22 26.40 1.61
N GLN A 36 15.34 26.51 0.90
CA GLN A 36 15.43 26.33 -0.55
C GLN A 36 15.49 24.83 -0.86
N SER A 37 14.73 24.41 -1.87
CA SER A 37 14.84 23.07 -2.43
C SER A 37 16.11 22.92 -3.27
N ILE A 38 16.52 21.67 -3.54
CA ILE A 38 17.66 21.41 -4.42
C ILE A 38 17.44 21.96 -5.84
N ARG A 39 16.19 22.08 -6.28
CA ARG A 39 15.83 22.61 -7.59
C ARG A 39 15.89 24.13 -7.63
N ASP A 40 15.67 24.82 -6.53
CA ASP A 40 15.85 26.29 -6.47
C ASP A 40 17.32 26.67 -6.70
N ILE A 41 18.25 25.81 -6.27
CA ILE A 41 19.70 26.00 -6.42
C ILE A 41 20.19 25.63 -7.82
N PHE A 42 19.83 24.44 -8.31
CA PHE A 42 20.37 23.89 -9.57
C PHE A 42 19.48 24.13 -10.80
N GLN A 43 18.23 24.51 -10.59
CA GLN A 43 17.28 24.92 -11.62
C GLN A 43 17.25 23.94 -12.80
N HIS A 44 17.73 24.36 -13.97
CA HIS A 44 17.62 23.62 -15.23
C HIS A 44 18.72 22.57 -15.40
N ASP A 45 19.75 22.63 -14.56
CA ASP A 45 20.85 21.67 -14.52
C ASP A 45 20.48 20.41 -13.72
N LEU A 46 19.42 20.47 -12.91
CA LEU A 46 18.91 19.33 -12.17
C LEU A 46 17.92 18.54 -13.02
N GLU A 47 18.16 17.24 -13.14
CA GLU A 47 17.20 16.29 -13.66
C GLU A 47 17.03 15.15 -12.65
N TYR A 48 15.95 14.41 -12.77
CA TYR A 48 15.75 13.18 -12.01
C TYR A 48 15.74 12.01 -12.96
N LYS A 49 16.41 10.93 -12.53
CA LYS A 49 16.44 9.66 -13.24
C LYS A 49 15.73 8.61 -12.40
N LEU A 50 14.68 8.02 -12.97
CA LEU A 50 13.91 6.93 -12.39
C LEU A 50 14.36 5.62 -13.01
N TYR A 51 14.79 4.67 -12.19
CA TYR A 51 15.07 3.30 -12.58
C TYR A 51 13.87 2.44 -12.22
N TYR A 52 13.38 1.66 -13.17
CA TYR A 52 12.20 0.84 -12.98
C TYR A 52 12.35 -0.52 -13.67
N TRP A 53 11.78 -1.56 -13.08
CA TRP A 53 11.81 -2.92 -13.60
C TRP A 53 10.51 -3.63 -13.26
N LYS A 54 10.18 -4.66 -14.04
CA LYS A 54 9.07 -5.56 -13.70
C LYS A 54 9.44 -6.31 -12.42
N ASP A 55 8.48 -6.46 -11.52
CA ASP A 55 8.67 -7.30 -10.34
C ASP A 55 9.14 -8.71 -10.77
N GLN A 56 10.14 -9.25 -10.06
CA GLN A 56 10.83 -10.51 -10.39
C GLN A 56 11.60 -10.56 -11.72
N SER A 57 11.84 -9.41 -12.37
CA SER A 57 12.71 -9.32 -13.56
C SER A 57 14.07 -8.71 -13.24
N SER A 58 15.12 -9.15 -13.97
CA SER A 58 16.46 -8.56 -13.88
C SER A 58 16.65 -7.35 -14.80
N GLY A 59 15.75 -7.11 -15.76
CA GLY A 59 15.86 -6.03 -16.74
C GLY A 59 15.43 -4.69 -16.17
N LYS A 60 16.40 -3.83 -15.81
CA LYS A 60 16.16 -2.44 -15.42
C LYS A 60 16.04 -1.54 -16.65
N LYS A 61 15.01 -0.69 -16.65
CA LYS A 61 14.81 0.42 -17.57
C LYS A 61 15.00 1.73 -16.82
N ASP A 62 15.25 2.80 -17.54
CA ASP A 62 15.37 4.13 -16.97
C ASP A 62 14.60 5.19 -17.77
N ALA A 63 14.20 6.23 -17.07
CA ALA A 63 13.57 7.42 -17.63
C ALA A 63 14.09 8.66 -16.91
N THR A 64 14.13 9.79 -17.61
CA THR A 64 14.59 11.07 -17.06
C THR A 64 13.51 12.13 -17.16
N THR A 65 13.40 13.00 -16.15
CA THR A 65 12.48 14.13 -16.16
C THR A 65 13.12 15.36 -15.52
N LYS A 66 12.72 16.55 -15.98
CA LYS A 66 13.00 17.83 -15.33
C LYS A 66 11.81 18.36 -14.51
N SER A 67 10.68 17.64 -14.52
CA SER A 67 9.50 18.00 -13.73
C SER A 67 9.54 17.33 -12.33
N HIS A 68 8.41 17.36 -11.61
CA HIS A 68 8.20 16.68 -10.33
C HIS A 68 7.46 15.34 -10.47
N ALA A 69 7.31 14.85 -11.71
CA ALA A 69 6.60 13.62 -11.99
C ALA A 69 7.20 12.83 -13.16
N PHE A 70 7.03 11.52 -13.11
CA PHE A 70 7.31 10.59 -14.20
C PHE A 70 6.02 9.98 -14.70
N GLU A 71 5.79 10.04 -16.01
CA GLU A 71 4.73 9.32 -16.69
C GLU A 71 5.35 8.23 -17.57
N LEU A 72 5.23 6.97 -17.13
CA LEU A 72 5.82 5.82 -17.80
C LEU A 72 4.74 4.95 -18.45
N SER A 73 5.03 4.44 -19.65
CA SER A 73 4.23 3.36 -20.24
C SER A 73 4.72 2.01 -19.73
N VAL A 74 3.83 1.26 -19.11
CA VAL A 74 4.08 -0.02 -18.46
C VAL A 74 3.05 -1.07 -18.88
N ASP A 75 3.35 -2.33 -18.61
CA ASP A 75 2.40 -3.43 -18.78
C ASP A 75 1.34 -3.39 -17.67
N SER A 76 0.06 -3.38 -18.03
CA SER A 76 -1.06 -3.30 -17.09
C SER A 76 -1.23 -4.53 -16.22
N SER A 77 -0.64 -5.67 -16.59
CA SER A 77 -0.79 -6.94 -15.88
C SER A 77 0.35 -7.22 -14.89
N LYS A 78 1.34 -6.32 -14.80
CA LYS A 78 2.57 -6.54 -14.06
C LYS A 78 2.79 -5.46 -13.01
N ASN A 79 3.32 -5.91 -11.88
CA ASN A 79 3.89 -5.02 -10.86
C ASN A 79 5.25 -4.51 -11.32
N TYR A 80 5.59 -3.30 -10.88
CA TYR A 80 6.84 -2.65 -11.17
C TYR A 80 7.46 -2.14 -9.88
N CYS A 81 8.76 -2.34 -9.73
CA CYS A 81 9.55 -1.72 -8.68
C CYS A 81 10.42 -0.62 -9.27
N PHE A 82 10.63 0.44 -8.52
CA PHE A 82 11.39 1.59 -8.96
C PHE A 82 12.05 2.35 -7.81
N TYR A 83 13.13 3.05 -8.14
CA TYR A 83 13.75 4.08 -7.32
C TYR A 83 14.23 5.20 -8.23
N MET A 84 14.48 6.37 -7.65
CA MET A 84 14.98 7.52 -8.39
C MET A 84 16.18 8.15 -7.71
N GLN A 85 16.91 8.94 -8.48
CA GLN A 85 18.02 9.76 -7.98
C GLN A 85 18.05 11.09 -8.74
N GLY A 86 18.52 12.14 -8.08
CA GLY A 86 18.86 13.39 -8.75
C GLY A 86 20.14 13.24 -9.57
N ILE A 87 20.19 13.86 -10.74
CA ILE A 87 21.37 13.92 -11.60
C ILE A 87 21.64 15.37 -12.02
N ILE A 88 22.90 15.75 -12.09
CA ILE A 88 23.32 17.02 -12.70
C ILE A 88 24.25 16.68 -13.86
N PRO A 89 23.74 16.60 -15.10
CA PRO A 89 24.50 16.11 -16.26
C PRO A 89 25.79 16.87 -16.54
N SER A 90 25.83 18.16 -16.18
CA SER A 90 26.99 19.04 -16.39
C SER A 90 28.19 18.70 -15.49
N ARG A 91 27.99 17.95 -14.39
CA ARG A 91 29.08 17.57 -13.48
C ARG A 91 29.89 16.38 -14.02
N ARG A 92 31.22 16.47 -13.88
CA ARG A 92 32.15 15.35 -14.15
C ARG A 92 32.19 14.34 -12.99
N GLU A 93 32.26 14.83 -11.76
CA GLU A 93 32.24 14.03 -10.53
C GLU A 93 30.96 14.31 -9.73
N ASN A 94 30.50 13.34 -8.94
CA ASN A 94 29.27 13.48 -8.14
C ASN A 94 28.06 13.94 -8.98
N ARG A 95 28.00 13.45 -10.23
CA ARG A 95 26.89 13.68 -11.17
C ARG A 95 25.59 13.09 -10.65
N ASN A 96 25.69 11.93 -10.00
CA ASN A 96 24.55 11.21 -9.45
C ASN A 96 24.41 11.51 -7.94
N GLY A 97 23.17 11.72 -7.52
CA GLY A 97 22.78 11.83 -6.13
C GLY A 97 22.61 10.49 -5.44
N GLN A 98 22.15 10.56 -4.19
CA GLN A 98 21.71 9.37 -3.45
C GLN A 98 20.42 8.79 -4.07
N GLU A 99 20.32 7.47 -4.01
CA GLU A 99 19.14 6.73 -4.46
C GLU A 99 18.00 6.85 -3.43
N SER A 100 16.77 7.03 -3.92
CA SER A 100 15.56 6.95 -3.11
C SER A 100 15.37 5.54 -2.55
N VAL A 101 14.39 5.39 -1.65
CA VAL A 101 13.91 4.05 -1.32
C VAL A 101 13.33 3.38 -2.57
N VAL A 102 13.45 2.06 -2.63
CA VAL A 102 12.77 1.26 -3.65
C VAL A 102 11.31 1.11 -3.26
N VAL A 103 10.43 1.37 -4.20
CA VAL A 103 8.97 1.26 -4.04
C VAL A 103 8.43 0.37 -5.15
N CYS A 104 7.43 -0.45 -4.84
CA CYS A 104 6.83 -1.37 -5.79
C CYS A 104 5.32 -1.15 -5.90
N THR A 105 4.79 -1.20 -7.12
CA THR A 105 3.35 -1.21 -7.36
C THR A 105 2.72 -2.54 -6.99
N SER A 106 1.42 -2.50 -6.73
CA SER A 106 0.59 -3.66 -6.45
C SER A 106 -0.66 -3.63 -7.32
N VAL A 107 -0.47 -3.73 -8.64
CA VAL A 107 -1.58 -3.90 -9.57
C VAL A 107 -2.11 -5.32 -9.45
N GLY A 108 -3.34 -5.44 -8.96
CA GLY A 108 -4.00 -6.73 -8.83
C GLY A 108 -3.62 -7.52 -7.57
N ARG A 109 -2.97 -6.91 -6.57
CA ARG A 109 -3.17 -7.38 -5.19
C ARG A 109 -4.62 -7.09 -4.86
N ASN A 110 -5.47 -8.07 -5.16
CA ASN A 110 -6.83 -8.06 -4.70
C ASN A 110 -6.78 -7.87 -3.18
N ILE A 111 -7.83 -7.30 -2.60
CA ILE A 111 -8.03 -7.20 -1.16
C ILE A 111 -7.75 -8.56 -0.45
N LEU A 112 -7.88 -9.66 -1.18
CA LEU A 112 -7.51 -11.03 -0.78
C LEU A 112 -6.01 -11.25 -0.43
N ASP A 113 -5.07 -10.59 -1.12
CA ASP A 113 -3.62 -10.75 -0.90
C ASP A 113 -3.10 -9.90 0.26
N GLU A 114 -3.81 -8.81 0.61
CA GLU A 114 -3.42 -7.91 1.71
C GLU A 114 -3.84 -8.46 3.08
N TYR A 115 -4.97 -9.18 3.13
CA TYR A 115 -5.49 -9.76 4.38
C TYR A 115 -5.02 -11.20 4.63
N GLY A 116 -4.30 -11.81 3.70
CA GLY A 116 -3.79 -13.17 3.82
C GLY A 116 -4.89 -14.23 4.00
N ALA A 117 -4.53 -15.51 3.91
CA ALA A 117 -5.46 -16.61 4.20
C ALA A 117 -6.00 -16.56 5.65
N GLU A 118 -5.29 -15.85 6.54
CA GLU A 118 -5.60 -15.76 7.97
C GLU A 118 -6.94 -15.07 8.24
N VAL A 119 -7.26 -13.98 7.53
CA VAL A 119 -8.54 -13.27 7.73
C VAL A 119 -9.72 -14.09 7.26
N PHE A 120 -9.57 -14.88 6.18
CA PHE A 120 -10.60 -15.81 5.73
C PHE A 120 -10.88 -16.91 6.76
N ILE A 121 -9.84 -17.41 7.43
CA ILE A 121 -9.99 -18.40 8.51
C ILE A 121 -10.75 -17.77 9.68
N ILE A 122 -10.42 -16.54 10.08
CA ILE A 122 -11.11 -15.85 11.19
C ILE A 122 -12.60 -15.66 10.88
N ILE A 123 -12.94 -15.18 9.68
CA ILE A 123 -14.34 -14.98 9.27
C ILE A 123 -15.10 -16.31 9.26
N ALA A 124 -14.48 -17.40 8.76
CA ALA A 124 -15.09 -18.72 8.74
C ALA A 124 -15.37 -19.26 10.15
N VAL A 125 -14.43 -19.10 11.08
CA VAL A 125 -14.61 -19.53 12.48
C VAL A 125 -15.74 -18.76 13.15
N ILE A 126 -15.80 -17.43 12.98
CA ILE A 126 -16.87 -16.59 13.54
C ILE A 126 -18.24 -17.03 12.99
N ALA A 127 -18.34 -17.29 11.69
CA ALA A 127 -19.58 -17.75 11.08
C ALA A 127 -20.06 -19.09 11.67
N ILE A 128 -19.15 -20.05 11.89
CA ILE A 128 -19.46 -21.34 12.52
C ILE A 128 -19.97 -21.15 13.96
N VAL A 129 -19.33 -20.29 14.75
CA VAL A 129 -19.75 -20.00 16.13
C VAL A 129 -21.15 -19.37 16.16
N VAL A 130 -21.45 -18.44 15.25
CA VAL A 130 -22.78 -17.81 15.17
C VAL A 130 -23.85 -18.83 14.78
N ILE A 131 -23.58 -19.68 13.78
CA ILE A 131 -24.52 -20.71 13.33
C ILE A 131 -24.78 -21.73 14.44
N THR A 132 -23.73 -22.18 15.13
CA THR A 132 -23.89 -23.14 16.24
C THR A 132 -24.71 -22.55 17.39
N LEU A 133 -24.45 -21.30 17.80
CA LEU A 133 -25.29 -20.61 18.79
C LEU A 133 -26.73 -20.46 18.32
N ALA A 134 -26.95 -20.08 17.07
CA ALA A 134 -28.28 -19.93 16.49
C ALA A 134 -29.08 -21.24 16.44
N ILE A 135 -28.43 -22.41 16.40
CA ILE A 135 -29.11 -23.72 16.46
C ILE A 135 -29.27 -24.19 17.91
N VAL A 136 -28.23 -24.06 18.73
CA VAL A 136 -28.21 -24.59 20.09
C VAL A 136 -29.16 -23.82 21.01
N LEU A 137 -29.20 -22.48 20.92
CA LEU A 137 -30.08 -21.63 21.73
C LEU A 137 -31.57 -21.99 21.57
N PRO A 138 -32.15 -22.08 20.35
CA PRO A 138 -33.54 -22.49 20.21
C PRO A 138 -33.77 -23.94 20.63
N VAL A 139 -32.83 -24.87 20.40
CA VAL A 139 -32.99 -26.26 20.87
C VAL A 139 -33.06 -26.34 22.40
N ILE A 140 -32.18 -25.62 23.12
CA ILE A 140 -32.19 -25.55 24.58
C ILE A 140 -33.47 -24.88 25.09
N LEU A 141 -33.90 -23.78 24.47
CA LEU A 141 -35.14 -23.09 24.84
C LEU A 141 -36.39 -23.94 24.57
N CYS A 142 -36.44 -24.66 23.45
CA CYS A 142 -37.52 -25.60 23.13
C CYS A 142 -37.55 -26.80 24.10
N LYS A 143 -36.40 -27.37 24.45
CA LYS A 143 -36.30 -28.44 25.46
C LYS A 143 -36.72 -27.96 26.85
N ARG A 144 -36.30 -26.77 27.26
CA ARG A 144 -36.71 -26.16 28.55
C ARG A 144 -38.21 -25.83 28.60
N LYS A 145 -38.79 -25.33 27.51
CA LYS A 145 -40.25 -25.09 27.43
C LYS A 145 -41.04 -26.40 27.50
N LYS A 146 -40.60 -27.46 26.80
CA LYS A 146 -41.24 -28.79 26.90
C LYS A 146 -41.11 -29.42 28.29
N ALA A 147 -39.97 -29.27 28.97
CA ALA A 147 -39.79 -29.77 30.34
C ALA A 147 -40.65 -29.01 31.37
N LYS A 148 -40.81 -27.69 31.23
CA LYS A 148 -41.74 -26.90 32.06
C LYS A 148 -43.20 -27.28 31.80
N ALA A 149 -43.61 -27.39 30.54
CA ALA A 149 -44.98 -27.77 30.18
C ALA A 149 -45.33 -29.22 30.54
N ALA A 150 -44.35 -30.11 30.67
CA ALA A 150 -44.56 -31.47 31.19
C ALA A 150 -44.75 -31.47 32.71
N ARG A 151 -43.98 -30.66 33.46
CA ARG A 151 -44.13 -30.51 34.92
C ARG A 151 -45.45 -29.85 35.33
N GLU A 152 -45.99 -28.94 34.51
CA GLU A 152 -47.29 -28.29 34.77
C GLU A 152 -48.50 -29.18 34.47
N LYS A 153 -48.29 -30.33 33.81
CA LYS A 153 -49.34 -31.31 33.46
C LYS A 153 -49.36 -32.54 34.35
N GLU A 154 -48.45 -32.66 35.32
CA GLU A 154 -48.58 -33.64 36.38
C GLU A 154 -49.68 -33.15 37.35
N PRO A 155 -50.79 -33.89 37.51
CA PRO A 155 -51.77 -33.52 38.52
C PRO A 155 -51.13 -33.65 39.90
N LEU A 156 -51.35 -32.66 40.75
CA LEU A 156 -51.09 -32.76 42.19
C LEU A 156 -51.94 -33.92 42.73
N ASN A 157 -51.38 -35.13 42.73
CA ASN A 157 -51.90 -36.22 43.54
C ASN A 157 -51.57 -35.89 44.99
N GLY A 158 -52.63 -35.65 45.75
CA GLY A 158 -52.58 -35.18 47.12
C GLY A 158 -52.14 -36.23 48.14
N VAL A 159 -51.77 -35.70 49.31
CA VAL A 159 -52.10 -36.17 50.65
C VAL A 159 -52.27 -34.92 51.51
#